data_AF-A0AAZ1XZF6-F1
#
_entry.id   AF-A0AAZ1XZF6-F1
#
_cell.length_a   1.000
_cell.length_b   1.000
_cell.length_c   1.000
_cell.angle_alpha   90.00
_cell.angle_beta   90.00
_cell.angle_gamma   90.00
#
_symmetry.space_group_name_H-M   'P 1'
#
loop_
_entity.id
_entity.type
_entity.pdbx_description
1 polymer ?
#
loop_
_entity_poly.entity_id
_entity_poly.type
_entity_poly.pdbx_seq_one_letter_code
_entity_poly.pdbx_strand_id
1 'polypeptide(L)'
;MTASSRGKVRSLVSLSRTLSTNKPGSAAGDYPPPAEAPLLPNNPSGCSVLLFPGQGSQFVGMGRGLLKYPNVKEMFTVAQKILGYDLCSRSTGVYLHDLQKTVHCQPAVFVTSLAAVERLNQENPKAIEMCVAAAGFSVGEFAALVFSGR
;
A
#
# COMPACT_ATOMS: atom_id res chain seq x y z
N MET A 1 11.05 -41.84 44.11
CA MET A 1 10.61 -42.03 42.70
C MET A 1 9.53 -41.00 42.44
N THR A 2 9.93 -39.78 42.08
CA THR A 2 9.97 -39.18 40.73
C THR A 2 8.69 -38.39 40.42
N ALA A 3 8.87 -37.06 40.43
CA ALA A 3 7.89 -36.04 40.14
C ALA A 3 7.99 -35.54 38.69
N SER A 4 6.86 -35.03 38.20
CA SER A 4 6.69 -33.85 37.33
C SER A 4 7.29 -33.82 35.92
N SER A 5 6.41 -33.58 34.93
CA SER A 5 6.75 -32.81 33.74
C SER A 5 5.51 -32.09 33.18
N ARG A 6 5.50 -30.76 33.27
CA ARG A 6 4.73 -29.86 32.40
C ARG A 6 5.71 -28.80 31.88
N GLY A 7 6.00 -28.85 30.58
CA GLY A 7 6.95 -27.98 29.90
C GLY A 7 6.47 -26.52 29.85
N LYS A 8 7.38 -25.59 30.14
CA LYS A 8 7.24 -24.15 29.96
C LYS A 8 7.79 -23.77 28.58
N VAL A 9 6.92 -23.27 27.70
CA VAL A 9 7.32 -22.71 26.40
C VAL A 9 7.93 -21.33 26.64
N ARG A 10 9.19 -21.13 26.25
CA ARG A 10 9.90 -19.85 26.34
C ARG A 10 9.80 -19.07 25.02
N SER A 11 9.46 -17.79 25.15
CA SER A 11 9.34 -16.78 24.10
C SER A 11 10.66 -16.55 23.34
N LEU A 12 10.58 -16.44 22.00
CA LEU A 12 11.69 -16.33 21.05
C LEU A 12 12.17 -14.89 20.77
N VAL A 13 11.85 -13.92 21.63
CA VAL A 13 12.33 -12.54 21.46
C VAL A 13 13.67 -12.36 22.16
N SER A 14 14.78 -12.77 21.53
CA SER A 14 16.13 -12.25 21.77
C SER A 14 17.18 -13.05 20.99
N LEU A 15 17.35 -12.78 19.70
CA LEU A 15 18.58 -13.16 19.00
C LEU A 15 18.69 -12.37 17.70
N SER A 16 19.30 -11.18 17.77
CA SER A 16 20.12 -10.59 16.70
C SER A 16 20.63 -9.23 17.15
N ARG A 17 21.54 -9.24 18.12
CA ARG A 17 22.43 -8.11 18.40
C ARG A 17 23.74 -8.74 18.83
N THR A 18 24.64 -9.02 17.88
CA THR A 18 26.10 -9.13 18.02
C THR A 18 26.66 -9.73 16.72
N LEU A 19 27.01 -8.89 15.74
CA LEU A 19 28.13 -9.15 14.83
C LEU A 19 28.74 -7.80 14.48
N SER A 20 29.49 -7.25 15.44
CA SER A 20 30.50 -6.23 15.20
C SER A 20 31.85 -6.94 15.14
N THR A 21 32.43 -7.05 13.96
CA THR A 21 33.85 -7.32 13.78
C THR A 21 34.40 -6.35 12.73
N ASN A 22 35.30 -5.50 13.19
CA ASN A 22 36.09 -4.57 12.38
C ASN A 22 37.13 -5.32 11.54
N LYS A 23 37.26 -4.98 10.24
CA LYS A 23 38.56 -4.65 9.59
C LYS A 23 38.35 -3.98 8.22
N PRO A 24 39.34 -3.22 7.71
CA PRO A 24 39.11 -2.03 6.90
C PRO A 24 39.43 -2.20 5.40
N GLY A 25 38.83 -1.31 4.60
CA GLY A 25 39.29 -0.94 3.26
C GLY A 25 38.45 -1.50 2.10
N SER A 26 37.59 -0.66 1.52
CA SER A 26 37.59 -0.33 0.09
C SER A 26 36.37 0.55 -0.26
N ALA A 27 36.66 1.74 -0.79
CA ALA A 27 35.79 2.71 -1.47
C ALA A 27 34.27 2.46 -1.46
N ALA A 28 33.57 3.04 -0.49
CA ALA A 28 32.13 3.25 -0.57
C ALA A 28 31.89 4.68 -1.06
N GLY A 29 31.23 4.82 -2.21
CA GLY A 29 30.76 6.11 -2.70
C GLY A 29 29.82 6.78 -1.70
N ASP A 30 29.81 8.11 -1.72
CA ASP A 30 29.03 9.00 -0.86
C ASP A 30 27.51 8.83 -1.08
N TYR A 31 26.96 7.69 -0.65
CA TYR A 31 25.52 7.57 -0.45
C TYR A 31 25.21 8.11 0.94
N PRO A 32 24.31 9.11 1.06
CA PRO A 32 23.84 9.54 2.36
C PRO A 32 23.26 8.33 3.09
N PRO A 33 23.47 8.22 4.41
CA PRO A 33 22.88 7.15 5.20
C PRO A 33 21.37 7.12 4.96
N PRO A 34 20.75 5.92 4.88
CA PRO A 34 19.31 5.82 4.74
C PRO A 34 18.66 6.63 5.86
N ALA A 35 17.69 7.46 5.49
CA ALA A 35 16.93 8.26 6.44
C ALA A 35 16.43 7.35 7.56
N GLU A 36 16.65 7.74 8.81
CA GLU A 36 16.16 6.99 9.97
C GLU A 36 14.65 6.81 9.84
N ALA A 37 14.19 5.56 9.93
CA ALA A 37 12.78 5.24 9.87
C ALA A 37 12.05 6.05 10.96
N PRO A 38 10.95 6.74 10.64
CA PRO A 38 10.23 7.55 11.61
C PRO A 38 9.92 6.72 12.87
N LEU A 39 10.24 7.27 14.04
CA LEU A 39 9.90 6.63 15.31
C LEU A 39 8.38 6.49 15.36
N LEU A 40 7.90 5.25 15.30
CA LEU A 40 6.47 4.96 15.37
C LEU A 40 5.93 5.50 16.71
N PRO A 41 4.77 6.17 16.71
CA PRO A 41 4.16 6.62 17.95
C PRO A 41 3.94 5.43 18.89
N ASN A 42 4.33 5.58 20.16
CA ASN A 42 4.22 4.55 21.20
C ASN A 42 2.76 4.17 21.55
N ASN A 43 1.77 4.76 20.88
CA ASN A 43 0.36 4.43 21.00
C ASN A 43 -0.22 4.13 19.61
N PRO A 44 -0.56 2.86 19.31
CA PRO A 44 -1.10 2.46 18.00
C PRO A 44 -2.49 3.03 17.71
N SER A 45 -3.17 3.57 18.72
CA SER A 45 -4.53 4.11 18.60
C SER A 45 -4.60 5.41 17.79
N GLY A 46 -3.46 6.06 17.54
CA GLY A 46 -3.38 7.36 16.85
C GLY A 46 -2.78 7.30 15.44
N CYS A 47 -2.33 6.13 14.97
CA CYS A 47 -1.69 5.97 13.67
C CYS A 47 -2.51 5.09 12.73
N SER A 48 -2.31 5.27 11.42
CA SER A 48 -2.93 4.43 10.40
C SER A 48 -1.88 3.67 9.58
N VAL A 49 -2.30 2.55 9.00
CA VAL A 49 -1.55 1.82 7.98
C VAL A 49 -2.46 1.61 6.79
N LEU A 50 -1.98 1.95 5.59
CA LEU A 50 -2.75 1.82 4.35
C LEU A 50 -2.34 0.57 3.59
N LEU A 51 -3.32 -0.30 3.34
CA LEU A 51 -3.13 -1.54 2.60
C LEU A 51 -3.84 -1.46 1.25
N PHE A 52 -3.09 -1.69 0.18
CA PHE A 52 -3.56 -1.58 -1.19
C PHE A 52 -3.77 -2.98 -1.80
N PRO A 53 -4.98 -3.30 -2.27
CA PRO A 53 -5.29 -4.62 -2.81
C PRO A 53 -4.63 -4.85 -4.17
N GLY A 54 -4.44 -6.12 -4.50
CA GLY A 54 -3.95 -6.55 -5.82
C GLY A 54 -5.07 -6.93 -6.79
N GLN A 55 -4.68 -7.62 -7.86
CA GLN A 55 -5.62 -8.23 -8.80
C GLN A 55 -6.51 -9.25 -8.08
N GLY A 56 -7.79 -9.30 -8.46
CA GLY A 56 -8.84 -10.11 -7.83
C GLY A 56 -9.86 -9.27 -7.06
N SER A 57 -9.50 -8.04 -6.67
CA SER A 57 -10.41 -7.11 -5.99
C SER A 57 -11.27 -6.26 -6.93
N GLN A 58 -11.10 -6.39 -8.24
CA GLN A 58 -11.92 -5.69 -9.23
C GLN A 58 -13.36 -6.20 -9.25
N PHE A 59 -14.32 -5.28 -9.38
CA PHE A 59 -15.73 -5.60 -9.57
C PHE A 59 -16.40 -4.54 -10.43
N VAL A 60 -17.47 -4.94 -11.12
CA VAL A 60 -18.29 -4.04 -11.93
C VAL A 60 -18.91 -2.95 -11.07
N GLY A 61 -18.71 -1.69 -11.44
CA GLY A 61 -19.19 -0.54 -10.68
C GLY A 61 -18.14 0.07 -9.74
N MET A 62 -16.95 -0.53 -9.64
CA MET A 62 -15.85 0.03 -8.84
C MET A 62 -15.51 1.45 -9.31
N GLY A 63 -15.25 2.34 -8.35
CA GLY A 63 -14.95 3.75 -8.63
C GLY A 63 -16.17 4.64 -8.92
N ARG A 64 -17.36 4.10 -9.21
CA ARG A 64 -18.54 4.92 -9.56
C ARG A 64 -18.90 5.92 -8.45
N GLY A 65 -18.94 5.45 -7.21
CA GLY A 65 -19.20 6.30 -6.04
C GLY A 65 -18.07 7.26 -5.68
N LEU A 66 -16.89 7.10 -6.30
CA LEU A 66 -15.71 7.93 -6.04
C LEU A 66 -15.62 9.13 -6.99
N LEU A 67 -16.32 9.12 -8.12
CA LEU A 67 -16.30 10.22 -9.12
C LEU A 67 -16.78 11.57 -8.58
N LYS A 68 -17.42 11.59 -7.41
CA LYS A 68 -17.87 12.81 -6.72
C LYS A 68 -16.75 13.53 -5.94
N TYR A 69 -15.66 12.84 -5.61
CA TYR A 69 -14.55 13.45 -4.89
C TYR A 69 -13.65 14.22 -5.88
N PRO A 70 -13.00 15.31 -5.42
CA PRO A 70 -12.11 16.11 -6.26
C PRO A 70 -10.99 15.26 -6.84
N ASN A 71 -10.36 15.67 -7.94
CA ASN A 71 -9.26 14.98 -8.62
C ASN A 71 -9.57 13.57 -9.19
N VAL A 72 -10.56 12.84 -8.69
CA VAL A 72 -10.86 11.46 -9.12
C VAL A 72 -11.21 11.41 -10.61
N LYS A 73 -12.04 12.35 -11.09
CA LYS A 73 -12.38 12.44 -12.53
C LYS A 73 -11.13 12.66 -13.37
N GLU A 74 -10.24 13.54 -12.93
CA GLU A 74 -8.99 13.83 -13.62
C GLU A 74 -8.06 12.61 -13.65
N MET A 75 -7.96 11.84 -12.56
CA MET A 75 -7.20 10.59 -12.53
C MET A 75 -7.69 9.61 -13.62
N PHE A 76 -9.00 9.45 -13.76
CA PHE A 76 -9.58 8.61 -14.83
C PHE A 76 -9.34 9.20 -16.23
N THR A 77 -9.41 10.52 -16.39
CA THR A 77 -9.10 11.20 -17.67
C THR A 77 -7.63 11.02 -18.06
N VAL A 78 -6.70 11.16 -17.12
CA VAL A 78 -5.27 10.93 -17.34
C VAL A 78 -5.03 9.46 -17.69
N ALA A 79 -5.63 8.54 -16.95
CA ALA A 79 -5.54 7.11 -17.24
C ALA A 79 -6.07 6.80 -18.65
N GLN A 80 -7.20 7.39 -19.05
CA GLN A 80 -7.75 7.22 -20.40
C GLN A 80 -6.77 7.68 -21.49
N LYS A 81 -6.13 8.84 -21.31
CA LYS A 81 -5.13 9.37 -22.25
C LYS A 81 -3.92 8.44 -22.39
N ILE A 82 -3.44 7.88 -21.29
CA ILE A 82 -2.28 6.99 -21.26
C ILE A 82 -2.61 5.61 -21.85
N LEU A 83 -3.77 5.05 -21.49
CA LEU A 83 -4.16 3.69 -21.86
C LEU A 83 -4.75 3.59 -23.27
N GLY A 84 -5.20 4.71 -23.84
CA GLY A 84 -5.86 4.75 -25.16
C GLY A 84 -7.29 4.20 -25.14
N TYR A 85 -7.89 4.03 -23.96
CA TYR A 85 -9.27 3.57 -23.80
C TYR A 85 -9.92 4.12 -22.52
N ASP A 86 -11.24 4.13 -22.47
CA ASP A 86 -11.98 4.61 -21.29
C ASP A 86 -11.99 3.58 -20.14
N LEU A 87 -11.04 3.74 -19.21
CA LEU A 87 -10.95 2.92 -18.01
C LEU A 87 -12.14 3.14 -17.06
N CYS A 88 -12.68 4.37 -17.00
CA CYS A 88 -13.81 4.69 -16.12
C CYS A 88 -15.06 3.94 -16.58
N SER A 89 -15.36 3.98 -17.87
CA SER A 89 -16.48 3.23 -18.46
C SER A 89 -16.31 1.72 -18.27
N ARG A 90 -15.09 1.17 -18.41
CA ARG A 90 -14.85 -0.27 -18.17
C ARG A 90 -14.99 -0.68 -16.70
N SER A 91 -14.55 0.18 -15.78
CA SER A 91 -14.59 -0.11 -14.33
C SER A 91 -16.00 0.08 -13.76
N THR A 92 -16.75 1.05 -14.31
CA THR A 92 -18.09 1.40 -13.82
C THR A 92 -19.23 0.81 -14.65
N GLY A 93 -18.96 0.26 -15.84
CA GLY A 93 -19.94 -0.29 -16.77
C GLY A 93 -20.32 -1.76 -16.49
N VAL A 94 -21.07 -2.38 -17.40
CA VAL A 94 -21.75 -3.68 -17.17
C VAL A 94 -20.93 -4.92 -17.56
N TYR A 95 -19.82 -4.76 -18.29
CA TYR A 95 -19.07 -5.87 -18.90
C TYR A 95 -18.00 -6.45 -17.96
N LEU A 96 -18.40 -7.30 -17.01
CA LEU A 96 -17.49 -7.95 -16.06
C LEU A 96 -16.36 -8.74 -16.74
N HIS A 97 -16.66 -9.42 -17.85
CA HIS A 97 -15.71 -10.29 -18.54
C HIS A 97 -14.50 -9.53 -19.09
N ASP A 98 -14.71 -8.31 -19.60
CA ASP A 98 -13.60 -7.47 -20.06
C ASP A 98 -12.79 -6.93 -18.89
N LEU A 99 -13.44 -6.57 -17.78
CA LEU A 99 -12.73 -6.12 -16.59
C LEU A 99 -11.83 -7.20 -15.99
N GLN A 100 -12.12 -8.50 -16.18
CA GLN A 100 -11.28 -9.60 -15.70
C GLN A 100 -9.96 -9.76 -16.47
N LYS A 101 -9.85 -9.18 -17.67
CA LYS A 101 -8.59 -9.23 -18.42
C LYS A 101 -7.52 -8.47 -17.66
N THR A 102 -6.33 -9.05 -17.51
CA THR A 102 -5.19 -8.47 -16.77
C THR A 102 -4.88 -7.03 -17.19
N VAL A 103 -4.94 -6.78 -18.50
CA VAL A 103 -4.74 -5.46 -19.12
C VAL A 103 -5.76 -4.40 -18.67
N HIS A 104 -6.88 -4.79 -18.10
CA HIS A 104 -7.94 -3.90 -17.62
C HIS A 104 -8.08 -3.92 -16.10
N CYS A 105 -8.00 -5.09 -15.46
CA CYS A 105 -8.13 -5.18 -14.00
C CYS A 105 -6.98 -4.47 -13.27
N GLN A 106 -5.74 -4.61 -13.74
CA GLN A 106 -4.59 -4.00 -13.04
C GLN A 106 -4.68 -2.47 -13.04
N PRO A 107 -4.90 -1.78 -14.18
CA PRO A 107 -5.13 -0.35 -14.18
C PRO A 107 -6.39 0.06 -13.39
N ALA A 108 -7.47 -0.72 -13.45
CA ALA A 108 -8.69 -0.41 -12.73
C ALA A 108 -8.47 -0.43 -11.20
N VAL A 109 -7.82 -1.48 -10.69
CA VAL A 109 -7.47 -1.63 -9.27
C VAL A 109 -6.54 -0.50 -8.85
N PHE A 110 -5.52 -0.18 -9.64
CA PHE A 110 -4.58 0.89 -9.33
C PHE A 110 -5.26 2.27 -9.24
N VAL A 111 -5.97 2.70 -10.29
CA VAL A 111 -6.62 4.02 -10.32
C VAL A 111 -7.71 4.14 -9.25
N THR A 112 -8.49 3.09 -9.04
CA THR A 112 -9.54 3.08 -8.01
C THR A 112 -8.97 3.10 -6.60
N SER A 113 -7.80 2.48 -6.39
CA SER A 113 -7.09 2.55 -5.11
C SER A 113 -6.67 3.99 -4.78
N LEU A 114 -6.14 4.73 -5.76
CA LEU A 114 -5.79 6.15 -5.58
C LEU A 114 -7.03 7.03 -5.39
N ALA A 115 -8.12 6.74 -6.11
CA ALA A 115 -9.39 7.42 -5.89
C ALA A 115 -9.97 7.16 -4.49
N ALA A 116 -9.74 5.98 -3.91
CA ALA A 116 -10.15 5.68 -2.54
C ALA A 116 -9.31 6.46 -1.51
N VAL A 117 -8.02 6.69 -1.79
CA VAL A 117 -7.17 7.58 -0.98
C VAL A 117 -7.71 9.01 -1.00
N GLU A 118 -8.11 9.52 -2.17
CA GLU A 118 -8.69 10.85 -2.30
C GLU A 118 -9.99 10.97 -1.48
N ARG A 119 -10.87 9.97 -1.54
CA ARG A 119 -12.03 9.89 -0.64
C ARG A 119 -11.61 9.93 0.83
N LEU A 120 -10.63 9.12 1.23
CA LEU A 120 -10.16 9.06 2.60
C LEU A 120 -9.61 10.41 3.07
N ASN A 121 -8.88 11.12 2.21
CA ASN A 121 -8.37 12.45 2.48
C ASN A 121 -9.50 13.47 2.75
N GLN A 122 -10.62 13.35 2.03
CA GLN A 122 -11.79 14.22 2.23
C GLN A 122 -12.60 13.85 3.49
N GLU A 123 -12.77 12.56 3.78
CA GLU A 123 -13.60 12.08 4.90
C GLU A 123 -12.87 12.03 6.24
N ASN A 124 -11.56 11.75 6.21
CA ASN A 124 -10.72 11.62 7.40
C ASN A 124 -9.25 11.95 7.07
N PRO A 125 -8.90 13.23 6.88
CA PRO A 125 -7.54 13.65 6.53
C PRO A 125 -6.50 13.21 7.58
N LYS A 126 -6.90 13.13 8.86
CA LYS A 126 -6.04 12.65 9.95
C LYS A 126 -5.53 11.22 9.71
N ALA A 127 -6.32 10.36 9.06
CA ALA A 127 -5.87 9.02 8.71
C ALA A 127 -4.75 9.03 7.67
N ILE A 128 -4.69 10.05 6.80
CA ILE A 128 -3.60 10.23 5.85
C ILE A 128 -2.38 10.83 6.55
N GLU A 129 -2.56 11.90 7.32
CA GLU A 129 -1.50 12.62 8.04
C GLU A 129 -0.77 11.72 9.05
N MET A 130 -1.50 10.85 9.74
CA MET A 130 -0.97 9.93 10.74
C MET A 130 -0.62 8.56 10.16
N CYS A 131 -0.56 8.42 8.83
CA CYS A 131 -0.18 7.18 8.19
C CYS A 131 1.31 6.92 8.37
N VAL A 132 1.66 5.83 9.04
CA VAL A 132 3.04 5.49 9.37
C VAL A 132 3.62 4.42 8.44
N ALA A 133 2.77 3.73 7.68
CA ALA A 133 3.18 2.73 6.71
C ALA A 133 2.13 2.55 5.62
N ALA A 134 2.61 2.26 4.41
CA ALA A 134 1.79 1.80 3.30
C ALA A 134 2.37 0.51 2.75
N ALA A 135 1.51 -0.43 2.38
CA ALA A 135 1.92 -1.66 1.73
C ALA A 135 0.87 -2.07 0.69
N GLY A 136 1.29 -2.80 -0.33
CA GLY A 136 0.37 -3.28 -1.35
C GLY A 136 0.71 -4.68 -1.82
N PHE A 137 -0.30 -5.41 -2.27
CA PHE A 137 -0.12 -6.75 -2.81
C PHE A 137 -0.08 -6.72 -4.33
N SER A 138 1.01 -7.21 -4.94
CA SER A 138 1.18 -7.24 -6.40
C SER A 138 0.98 -5.85 -7.03
N VAL A 139 0.03 -5.66 -7.94
CA VAL A 139 -0.27 -4.33 -8.52
C VAL A 139 -0.59 -3.26 -7.46
N GLY A 140 -1.09 -3.66 -6.28
CA GLY A 140 -1.33 -2.76 -5.16
C GLY A 140 -0.05 -2.10 -4.63
N GLU A 141 1.12 -2.73 -4.80
CA GLU A 141 2.41 -2.16 -4.39
C GLU A 141 2.69 -0.83 -5.09
N PHE A 142 2.32 -0.71 -6.38
CA PHE A 142 2.45 0.56 -7.10
C PHE A 142 1.57 1.65 -6.50
N ALA A 143 0.34 1.31 -6.08
CA ALA A 143 -0.53 2.28 -5.41
C ALA A 143 0.03 2.69 -4.04
N ALA A 144 0.65 1.76 -3.31
CA ALA A 144 1.34 2.04 -2.05
C ALA A 144 2.54 2.98 -2.25
N LEU A 145 3.38 2.71 -3.27
CA LEU A 145 4.54 3.54 -3.61
C LEU A 145 4.14 4.95 -4.03
N VAL A 146 3.12 5.07 -4.89
CA VAL A 146 2.56 6.38 -5.27
C VAL A 146 1.93 7.07 -4.06
N PHE A 147 1.37 6.30 -3.12
CA PHE A 147 0.84 6.89 -1.89
C PHE A 147 1.94 7.47 -0.99
N SER A 148 3.06 6.76 -0.84
CA SER A 148 4.15 7.12 0.07
C SER A 148 5.12 8.14 -0.50
N GLY A 149 5.24 8.26 -1.83
CA GLY A 149 6.09 9.24 -2.51
C GLY A 149 5.42 10.61 -2.72
N ARG A 150 4.42 10.93 -1.90
CA ARG A 150 3.75 12.23 -1.87
C ARG A 150 4.53 13.25 -1.05
#